data_AF-A0A2W2DM86-F1
#
_entry.id   AF-A0A2W2DM86-F1
#
_cell.length_a   1.000
_cell.length_b   1.000
_cell.length_c   1.000
_cell.angle_alpha   90.00
_cell.angle_beta   90.00
_cell.angle_gamma   90.00
#
_symmetry.space_group_name_H-M   'P 1'
#
loop_
_entity.id
_entity.type
_entity.pdbx_description
1 polymer ?
#
loop_
_entity_poly.entity_id
_entity_poly.type
_entity_poly.pdbx_seq_one_letter_code
_entity_poly.pdbx_strand_id
1 'polypeptide(L)'
;MTDEWIKHDGDHWGTARMIANHLGPDITEAMIRNWAARDGLPTAKMRDQRGRRQTRYPLSRAIGIEAEKFLSGRGRKRRLDERIMATA
;
A
#
# COMPACT_ATOMS: atom_id res chain seq x y z
N MET A 1 -5.65 -14.73 11.40
CA MET A 1 -4.70 -15.05 10.31
C MET A 1 -3.77 -13.85 10.14
N THR A 2 -2.52 -13.98 10.57
CA THR A 2 -1.49 -12.94 10.45
C THR A 2 -0.90 -13.01 9.03
N ASP A 3 -1.20 -12.01 8.22
CA ASP A 3 -0.41 -11.75 7.01
C ASP A 3 0.92 -11.12 7.43
N GLU A 4 2.02 -11.60 6.86
CA GLU A 4 3.38 -11.16 7.17
C GLU A 4 3.98 -10.34 6.03
N TRP A 5 4.98 -9.51 6.30
CA TRP A 5 5.77 -8.85 5.25
C TRP A 5 6.87 -9.80 4.76
N ILE A 6 7.05 -9.87 3.43
CA ILE A 6 8.15 -10.64 2.82
C ILE A 6 9.23 -9.65 2.38
N LYS A 7 10.47 -9.84 2.84
CA LYS A 7 11.61 -9.07 2.32
C LYS A 7 12.06 -9.67 0.99
N HIS A 8 12.12 -8.86 -0.06
CA HIS A 8 12.57 -9.26 -1.39
C HIS A 8 13.17 -8.05 -2.13
N ASP A 9 14.36 -8.22 -2.69
CA ASP A 9 15.13 -7.17 -3.40
C ASP A 9 15.27 -5.86 -2.62
N GLY A 10 15.49 -5.97 -1.30
CA GLY A 10 15.64 -4.80 -0.41
C GLY A 10 14.34 -4.09 -0.05
N ASP A 11 13.18 -4.54 -0.55
CA ASP A 11 11.87 -3.97 -0.22
C ASP A 11 10.99 -4.95 0.58
N HIS A 12 9.95 -4.41 1.20
CA HIS A 12 8.91 -5.17 1.89
C HIS A 12 7.72 -5.39 0.98
N TRP A 13 7.36 -6.66 0.77
CA TRP A 13 6.26 -7.07 -0.07
C TRP A 13 5.08 -7.56 0.77
N GLY A 14 3.95 -6.88 0.62
CA GLY A 14 2.72 -7.14 1.37
C GLY A 14 1.52 -7.42 0.48
N THR A 15 0.45 -7.96 1.05
CA THR A 15 -0.84 -8.04 0.37
C THR A 15 -1.46 -6.64 0.23
N ALA A 16 -2.47 -6.48 -0.63
CA ALA A 16 -3.18 -5.20 -0.77
C ALA A 16 -3.71 -4.68 0.57
N ARG A 17 -4.19 -5.59 1.43
CA ARG A 17 -4.66 -5.30 2.79
C ARG A 17 -3.55 -4.75 3.67
N MET A 18 -2.39 -5.38 3.66
CA MET A 18 -1.25 -4.94 4.46
C MET A 18 -0.76 -3.55 4.05
N ILE A 19 -0.65 -3.30 2.74
CA ILE A 19 -0.25 -1.99 2.24
C ILE A 19 -1.29 -0.93 2.61
N ALA A 20 -2.57 -1.20 2.38
CA ALA A 20 -3.64 -0.27 2.75
C ALA A 20 -3.58 0.10 4.25
N ASN A 21 -3.51 -0.90 5.13
CA ASN A 21 -3.39 -0.69 6.56
C ASN A 21 -2.13 0.08 6.96
N HIS A 22 -1.02 -0.09 6.23
CA HIS A 22 0.22 0.62 6.50
C HIS A 22 0.21 2.07 6.02
N LEU A 23 -0.39 2.34 4.86
CA LEU A 23 -0.47 3.69 4.29
C LEU A 23 -1.52 4.56 4.98
N GLY A 24 -2.53 3.95 5.60
CA GLY A 24 -3.49 4.66 6.46
C GLY A 24 -4.96 4.45 6.05
N PRO A 25 -5.89 5.00 6.84
CA PRO A 25 -7.32 4.68 6.77
C PRO A 25 -8.00 5.09 5.45
N ASP A 26 -7.45 6.07 4.74
CA ASP A 26 -7.99 6.54 3.46
C ASP A 26 -7.57 5.68 2.26
N ILE A 27 -6.67 4.71 2.48
CA ILE A 27 -6.19 3.82 1.43
C ILE A 27 -6.90 2.48 1.55
N THR A 28 -7.55 2.07 0.46
CA THR A 28 -8.28 0.81 0.41
C THR A 28 -7.52 -0.23 -0.41
N GLU A 29 -7.81 -1.52 -0.20
CA GLU A 29 -7.24 -2.59 -1.03
C GLU A 29 -7.54 -2.41 -2.51
N ALA A 30 -8.72 -1.87 -2.83
CA ALA A 30 -9.11 -1.57 -4.21
C ALA A 30 -8.21 -0.51 -4.85
N MET A 31 -7.78 0.51 -4.08
CA MET A 31 -6.82 1.49 -4.56
C MET A 31 -5.47 0.85 -4.88
N ILE A 32 -4.96 -0.03 -4.01
CA ILE A 32 -3.70 -0.75 -4.27
C ILE A 32 -3.79 -1.57 -5.57
N ARG A 33 -4.90 -2.28 -5.77
CA ARG A 33 -5.16 -3.04 -7.01
C ARG A 33 -5.25 -2.12 -8.23
N ASN A 34 -5.89 -0.96 -8.09
CA ASN A 34 -5.97 0.03 -9.17
C ASN A 34 -4.60 0.62 -9.52
N TRP A 35 -3.75 0.88 -8.53
CA TRP A 35 -2.38 1.35 -8.77
C TRP A 35 -1.56 0.32 -9.54
N ALA A 36 -1.76 -0.97 -9.28
CA ALA A 36 -1.12 -2.03 -10.07
C ALA A 36 -1.60 -2.08 -11.51
N ALA A 37 -2.89 -1.83 -11.74
CA ALA A 37 -3.46 -1.85 -13.08
C ALA A 37 -3.16 -0.58 -13.90
N ARG A 38 -3.00 0.59 -13.27
CA ARG A 38 -3.00 1.90 -13.96
C ARG A 38 -1.82 2.81 -13.67
N ASP A 39 -1.18 2.65 -12.51
CA ASP A 39 -0.15 3.58 -12.02
C ASP A 39 1.23 2.93 -11.91
N GLY A 40 1.37 1.70 -12.44
CA GLY A 40 2.65 1.00 -12.54
C GLY A 40 3.16 0.46 -11.21
N LEU A 41 2.28 0.11 -10.25
CA LEU A 41 2.68 -0.63 -9.06
C LEU A 41 3.02 -2.09 -9.43
N PRO A 42 4.26 -2.57 -9.22
CA PRO A 42 4.61 -3.95 -9.53
C PRO A 42 3.79 -4.96 -8.73
N THR A 43 3.59 -6.14 -9.31
CA THR A 43 2.92 -7.26 -8.63
C THR A 43 3.74 -8.53 -8.75
N ALA A 44 3.73 -9.34 -7.69
CA ALA A 44 4.40 -10.63 -7.69
C ALA A 44 3.54 -11.70 -7.01
N LYS A 45 3.66 -12.94 -7.47
CA LYS A 45 3.08 -14.11 -6.80
C LYS A 45 4.10 -14.72 -5.87
N MET A 46 3.95 -14.46 -4.57
CA MET A 46 4.88 -14.92 -3.53
C MET A 46 4.17 -15.87 -2.58
N ARG A 47 4.92 -16.81 -1.98
CA ARG A 47 4.38 -17.75 -0.98
C ARG A 47 4.44 -17.13 0.41
N ASP A 48 3.37 -17.28 1.19
CA ASP A 48 3.43 -17.02 2.64
C ASP A 48 4.18 -18.13 3.39
N GLN A 49 4.40 -17.97 4.70
CA GLN A 49 4.99 -18.97 5.59
C GLN A 49 4.28 -20.34 5.56
N ARG A 50 3.02 -20.38 5.12
CA ARG A 50 2.23 -21.62 4.97
C ARG A 50 2.31 -22.19 3.55
N GLY A 51 3.18 -21.65 2.70
CA GLY A 51 3.38 -22.07 1.32
C GLY A 51 2.29 -21.61 0.35
N ARG A 52 1.31 -20.80 0.78
CA ARG A 52 0.19 -20.37 -0.08
C ARG A 52 0.62 -19.22 -0.97
N ARG A 53 0.37 -19.33 -2.28
CA ARG A 53 0.67 -18.25 -3.24
C ARG A 53 -0.34 -17.11 -3.07
N GLN A 54 0.18 -15.91 -2.83
CA GLN A 54 -0.59 -14.68 -2.72
C GLN A 54 -0.04 -13.60 -3.67
N THR A 55 -0.90 -12.72 -4.17
CA THR A 55 -0.43 -11.51 -4.88
C THR A 55 0.08 -10.53 -3.85
N ARG A 56 1.32 -10.08 -4.06
CA ARG A 56 1.97 -9.08 -3.22
C ARG A 56 2.46 -7.90 -4.05
N TYR A 57 2.62 -6.79 -3.35
CA TYR A 57 2.99 -5.50 -3.90
C TYR A 57 4.16 -4.94 -3.06
N PRO A 58 5.09 -4.20 -3.68
CA PRO A 58 6.20 -3.55 -2.99
C PRO A 58 5.73 -2.33 -2.21
N LEU A 59 6.12 -2.23 -0.94
CA LEU A 59 5.74 -1.14 -0.03
C LEU A 59 6.33 0.19 -0.49
N SER A 60 7.62 0.22 -0.82
CA SER A 60 8.30 1.47 -1.17
C SER A 60 7.68 2.14 -2.40
N ARG A 61 7.31 1.35 -3.42
CA ARG A 61 6.63 1.89 -4.61
C ARG A 61 5.19 2.34 -4.32
N ALA A 62 4.46 1.63 -3.46
CA ALA A 62 3.13 2.05 -3.05
C ALA A 62 3.15 3.38 -2.29
N ILE A 63 4.15 3.61 -1.44
CA ILE A 63 4.39 4.91 -0.78
C ILE A 63 4.63 6.01 -1.83
N GLY A 64 5.46 5.75 -2.84
CA GLY A 64 5.74 6.70 -3.90
C GLY A 64 4.49 7.12 -4.68
N ILE A 65 3.67 6.15 -5.10
CA ILE A 65 2.41 6.43 -5.81
C ILE A 65 1.44 7.20 -4.90
N GLU A 66 1.37 6.85 -3.62
CA GLU A 66 0.51 7.57 -2.67
C GLU A 66 0.92 9.04 -2.53
N ALA A 67 2.21 9.31 -2.39
CA ALA A 67 2.76 10.67 -2.34
C ALA A 67 2.47 11.45 -3.63
N GLU A 68 2.69 10.84 -4.80
CA GLU A 68 2.36 11.44 -6.10
C GLU A 68 0.87 11.81 -6.20
N LYS A 69 -0.03 10.91 -5.80
CA LYS A 69 -1.48 11.15 -5.82
C LYS A 69 -1.90 12.20 -4.81
N PHE A 70 -1.35 12.17 -3.60
CA PHE A 70 -1.64 13.16 -2.56
C PHE A 70 -1.25 14.57 -3.01
N LEU A 71 -0.06 14.74 -3.59
CA LEU A 71 0.43 16.03 -4.10
C LEU A 71 -0.32 16.51 -5.35
N SER A 72 -0.83 15.59 -6.17
CA SER A 72 -1.53 15.96 -7.42
C SER A 72 -2.82 16.76 -7.21
N GLY A 73 -3.38 16.77 -5.99
CA GLY A 73 -4.62 17.47 -5.64
C GLY A 73 -5.87 16.99 -6.41
N ARG A 74 -5.74 15.95 -7.26
CA ARG A 74 -6.80 15.45 -8.14
C ARG A 74 -7.52 14.27 -7.47
N GLY A 75 -8.82 14.39 -7.26
CA GLY A 75 -9.65 13.37 -6.63
C GLY A 75 -10.23 13.81 -5.28
N ARG A 76 -10.78 12.86 -4.52
CA ARG A 76 -11.36 13.12 -3.19
C ARG A 76 -10.26 13.60 -2.24
N LYS A 77 -10.42 14.78 -1.62
CA LYS A 77 -9.56 15.22 -0.53
C LYS A 77 -9.61 14.18 0.59
N ARG A 78 -8.47 13.52 0.82
CA ARG A 78 -8.27 12.57 1.91
C ARG A 78 -8.39 13.31 3.24
N ARG A 79 -8.94 12.68 4.26
CA ARG A 79 -9.06 13.31 5.57
C ARG A 79 -7.66 13.42 6.13
N LEU A 80 -7.17 14.65 6.22
CA LEU A 80 -6.08 14.97 7.11
C LEU A 80 -6.67 14.75 8.51
N ASP A 81 -6.57 13.53 9.06
CA ASP A 81 -7.08 13.27 10.40
C ASP A 81 -6.46 14.30 11.35
N GLU A 82 -7.32 15.01 12.08
CA GLU A 82 -7.02 16.09 13.05
C GLU A 82 -5.99 15.71 14.13
N ARG A 83 -5.59 14.43 14.18
CA ARG A 83 -4.62 13.87 15.12
C ARG A 83 -3.20 14.39 14.95
N ILE A 84 -2.83 14.97 13.80
CA ILE A 84 -1.48 15.54 13.59
C ILE A 84 -1.39 17.00 14.08
N MET A 85 -2.51 17.73 14.19
CA MET A 85 -2.50 19.15 14.61
C MET A 85 -2.70 19.35 16.12
N ALA A 86 -2.98 18.30 16.90
CA ALA A 86 -3.18 18.39 18.35
C ALA A 86 -1.89 18.24 19.19
N THR A 87 -0.72 18.26 18.56
CA THR A 87 0.60 18.21 19.24
C THR A 87 1.56 19.31 18.75
N ALA A 88 1.01 20.45 18.35
CA ALA A 88 1.76 21.70 18.16
C ALA A 88 1.63 22.60 19.40
#